data_AF-A0A6J3BVI1-F1
#
_entry.id   AF-A0A6J3BVI1-F1
#
_cell.length_a   1.000
_cell.length_b   1.000
_cell.length_c   1.000
_cell.angle_alpha   90.00
_cell.angle_beta   90.00
_cell.angle_gamma   90.00
#
_symmetry.space_group_name_H-M   'P 1'
#
loop_
_entity.id
_entity.type
_entity.pdbx_description
1 polymer ?
#
loop_
_entity_poly.entity_id
_entity_poly.type
_entity_poly.pdbx_seq_one_letter_code
_entity_poly.pdbx_strand_id
1 'polypeptide(L)'
;MANYVKKKLQLPKSVLDMKFMKKTKDRIEREIENTQDHDGLYSNIITNEMRHATGNFITETSFIVCEDLLEGRLSYKGMNPEIERLMELESKKQEPAPDMQKDISDEILAKKMQSFNNRKRSYNSPSKYNVIKRKK
;
A
#
# COMPACT_ATOMS: atom_id res chain seq x y z
N MET A 1 0.85 -32.47 -33.13
CA MET A 1 -0.09 -32.32 -32.00
C MET A 1 -0.23 -30.84 -31.70
N ALA A 2 -1.42 -30.27 -31.84
CA ALA A 2 -1.65 -28.85 -31.65
C ALA A 2 -1.72 -28.49 -30.16
N ASN A 3 -0.97 -27.47 -29.73
CA ASN A 3 -0.98 -26.96 -28.36
C ASN A 3 -2.35 -26.34 -28.04
N TYR A 4 -3.16 -27.02 -27.23
CA TYR A 4 -4.44 -26.53 -26.75
C TYR A 4 -4.23 -25.53 -25.60
N VAL A 5 -4.16 -24.24 -25.92
CA VAL A 5 -4.18 -23.16 -24.92
C VAL A 5 -5.63 -22.99 -24.46
N LYS A 6 -5.95 -23.43 -23.23
CA LYS A 6 -7.25 -23.17 -22.60
C LYS A 6 -7.45 -21.65 -22.45
N LYS A 7 -8.23 -21.05 -23.36
CA LYS A 7 -8.70 -19.67 -23.18
C LYS A 7 -9.61 -19.61 -21.95
N LYS A 8 -9.34 -18.67 -21.04
CA LYS A 8 -10.20 -18.42 -19.88
C LYS A 8 -11.59 -17.99 -20.40
N LEU A 9 -12.63 -18.52 -19.78
CA LEU A 9 -14.00 -18.11 -20.07
C LEU A 9 -14.13 -16.63 -19.66
N GLN A 10 -14.45 -15.77 -20.63
CA GLN A 10 -14.65 -14.33 -20.43
C GLN A 10 -16.01 -13.94 -20.99
N LEU A 11 -16.65 -12.98 -20.34
CA LEU A 11 -17.88 -12.37 -20.84
C LEU A 11 -17.61 -11.64 -22.17
N PRO A 12 -18.60 -11.56 -23.07
CA PRO A 12 -18.48 -10.77 -24.29
C PRO A 12 -18.22 -9.29 -23.99
N LYS A 13 -17.45 -8.64 -24.85
CA LYS A 13 -17.09 -7.21 -24.71
C LYS A 13 -18.32 -6.29 -24.62
N SER A 14 -19.37 -6.60 -25.39
CA SER A 14 -20.64 -5.87 -25.36
C SER A 14 -21.34 -5.90 -24.01
N VAL A 15 -21.19 -6.99 -23.25
CA VAL A 15 -21.77 -7.13 -21.90
C VAL A 15 -20.93 -6.38 -20.87
N LEU A 16 -19.60 -6.43 -21.00
CA LEU A 16 -18.67 -5.71 -20.11
C LEU A 16 -18.78 -4.19 -20.23
N ASP A 17 -19.14 -3.66 -21.40
CA ASP A 17 -19.32 -2.22 -21.65
C ASP A 17 -20.67 -1.67 -21.13
N MET A 18 -21.57 -2.53 -20.65
CA MET A 18 -22.84 -2.11 -20.06
C MET A 18 -22.62 -1.36 -18.74
N LYS A 19 -23.48 -0.37 -18.46
CA LYS A 19 -23.37 0.51 -17.26
C LYS A 19 -23.26 -0.28 -15.94
N PHE A 20 -23.96 -1.41 -15.83
CA PHE A 20 -23.96 -2.24 -14.63
C PHE A 20 -22.66 -3.05 -14.45
N MET A 21 -21.92 -3.34 -15.53
CA MET A 21 -20.63 -4.05 -15.50
C MET A 21 -19.42 -3.11 -15.44
N LYS A 22 -19.60 -1.83 -15.79
CA LYS A 22 -18.52 -0.83 -15.86
C LYS A 22 -17.67 -0.75 -14.59
N LYS A 23 -18.29 -0.67 -13.40
CA LYS A 23 -17.54 -0.59 -12.12
C LYS A 23 -16.64 -1.81 -11.90
N THR A 24 -17.11 -3.01 -12.25
CA THR A 24 -16.35 -4.25 -12.10
C THR A 24 -15.22 -4.35 -13.14
N LYS A 25 -15.50 -3.93 -14.38
CA LYS A 25 -14.51 -3.82 -15.45
C LYS A 25 -13.37 -2.87 -15.05
N ASP A 26 -13.70 -1.63 -14.66
CA ASP A 26 -12.74 -0.60 -14.27
C ASP A 26 -11.93 -0.99 -13.02
N ARG A 27 -12.51 -1.81 -12.12
CA ARG A 27 -11.78 -2.37 -10.97
C ARG A 27 -10.77 -3.41 -11.41
N ILE A 28 -11.18 -4.35 -12.25
CA ILE A 28 -10.31 -5.44 -12.75
C ILE A 28 -9.18 -4.88 -13.60
N GLU A 29 -9.46 -3.91 -14.48
CA GLU A 29 -8.44 -3.25 -15.30
C GLU A 29 -7.38 -2.56 -14.43
N ARG A 30 -7.80 -1.82 -13.40
CA ARG A 30 -6.88 -1.23 -12.42
C ARG A 30 -6.07 -2.28 -11.65
N GLU A 31 -6.68 -3.39 -11.25
CA GLU A 31 -5.96 -4.48 -10.57
C GLU A 31 -4.90 -5.11 -11.50
N ILE A 32 -5.22 -5.29 -12.79
CA ILE A 32 -4.29 -5.81 -13.79
C ILE A 32 -3.14 -4.84 -14.04
N GLU A 33 -3.45 -3.55 -14.25
CA GLU A 33 -2.46 -2.49 -14.46
C GLU A 33 -1.50 -2.39 -13.26
N ASN A 34 -2.03 -2.37 -12.05
CA ASN A 34 -1.21 -2.40 -10.84
C ASN A 34 -0.35 -3.67 -10.74
N THR A 35 -0.87 -4.84 -11.11
CA THR A 35 -0.10 -6.08 -10.94
C THR A 35 0.96 -6.28 -12.02
N GLN A 36 0.69 -5.83 -13.27
CA GLN A 36 1.54 -6.11 -14.41
C GLN A 36 2.54 -4.99 -14.73
N ASP A 37 2.19 -3.74 -14.44
CA ASP A 37 2.95 -2.58 -14.94
C ASP A 37 3.82 -1.90 -13.88
N HIS A 38 3.61 -2.17 -12.58
CA HIS A 38 4.37 -1.52 -11.50
C HIS A 38 5.88 -1.80 -11.56
N ASP A 39 6.28 -3.03 -11.87
CA ASP A 39 7.71 -3.39 -11.89
C ASP A 39 8.43 -2.96 -13.17
N GLY A 40 7.71 -2.82 -14.29
CA GLY A 40 8.30 -2.50 -15.59
C GLY A 40 8.40 -1.00 -15.87
N LEU A 41 7.36 -0.24 -15.51
CA LEU A 41 7.17 1.15 -15.96
C LEU A 41 8.24 2.11 -15.42
N TYR A 42 8.77 1.85 -14.22
CA TYR A 42 9.79 2.70 -13.57
C TYR A 42 11.16 2.03 -13.37
N SER A 43 11.33 0.79 -13.87
CA SER A 43 12.59 0.03 -13.75
C SER A 43 13.80 0.76 -14.32
N ASN A 44 13.60 1.59 -15.35
CA ASN A 44 14.66 2.36 -16.00
C ASN A 44 14.93 3.73 -15.37
N ILE A 45 14.03 4.22 -14.51
CA ILE A 45 14.10 5.57 -13.93
C ILE A 45 14.69 5.52 -12.52
N ILE A 46 14.40 4.45 -11.77
CA ILE A 46 14.87 4.31 -10.38
C ILE A 46 16.15 3.49 -10.37
N THR A 47 17.30 4.14 -10.25
CA THR A 47 18.57 3.43 -10.06
C THR A 47 18.64 2.78 -8.67
N ASN A 48 19.42 1.71 -8.52
CA ASN A 48 19.62 1.08 -7.21
C ASN A 48 20.23 2.05 -6.20
N GLU A 49 21.06 2.99 -6.65
CA GLU A 49 21.63 4.05 -5.81
C GLU A 49 20.53 4.95 -5.22
N MET A 50 19.50 5.30 -6.01
CA MET A 50 18.36 6.08 -5.49
C MET A 50 17.51 5.31 -4.48
N ARG A 51 17.38 3.98 -4.61
CA ARG A 51 16.66 3.15 -3.62
C ARG A 51 17.40 3.06 -2.28
N HIS A 52 18.72 3.22 -2.32
CA HIS A 52 19.59 3.17 -1.14
C HIS A 52 20.00 4.55 -0.63
N ALA A 53 19.68 5.61 -1.38
CA ALA A 53 19.91 7.00 -0.97
C ALA A 53 18.89 7.38 0.12
N THR A 54 19.25 7.12 1.37
CA THR A 54 18.57 7.68 2.53
C THR A 54 18.96 9.15 2.65
N GLY A 55 18.25 10.03 1.95
CA GLY A 55 18.37 11.47 2.18
C GLY A 55 17.94 11.79 3.60
N ASN A 56 18.88 12.24 4.44
CA ASN A 56 18.61 12.54 5.86
C ASN A 56 17.75 13.79 6.09
N PHE A 57 17.46 14.56 5.04
CA PHE A 57 16.74 15.83 5.14
C PHE A 57 15.69 15.93 4.04
N ILE A 58 14.49 16.33 4.43
CA ILE A 58 13.37 16.62 3.55
C ILE A 58 13.22 18.13 3.56
N THR A 59 13.31 18.76 2.39
CA THR A 59 13.13 20.21 2.26
C THR A 59 11.71 20.46 1.84
N GLU A 60 10.88 20.96 2.75
CA GLU A 60 9.50 21.31 2.46
C GLU A 60 9.35 22.83 2.34
N THR A 61 8.61 23.27 1.33
CA THR A 61 8.35 24.70 1.10
C THR A 61 7.18 25.23 1.93
N SER A 62 6.39 24.34 2.54
CA SER A 62 5.20 24.70 3.31
C SER A 62 5.51 24.88 4.79
N PHE A 63 5.09 26.00 5.36
CA PHE A 63 5.20 26.27 6.79
C PHE A 63 4.22 25.47 7.65
N ILE A 64 3.20 24.86 7.05
CA ILE A 64 2.15 24.09 7.75
C ILE A 64 2.75 23.01 8.66
N VAL A 65 3.78 22.31 8.17
CA VAL A 65 4.45 21.21 8.89
C VAL A 65 5.42 21.73 9.95
N CYS A 66 5.94 22.95 9.79
CA CYS A 66 6.90 23.53 10.73
C CYS A 66 6.25 24.24 11.91
N GLU A 67 5.07 24.83 11.70
CA GLU A 67 4.41 25.72 12.68
C GLU A 67 3.08 25.16 13.22
N ASP A 68 2.73 23.90 12.90
CA ASP A 68 1.46 23.24 13.28
C ASP A 68 0.24 24.16 13.10
N LEU A 69 0.20 24.83 11.94
CA LEU A 69 -0.80 25.84 11.67
C LEU A 69 -2.18 25.19 11.51
N LEU A 70 -3.17 25.70 12.25
CA LEU A 70 -4.56 25.30 12.08
C LEU A 70 -5.04 25.70 10.68
N GLU A 71 -5.51 24.73 9.90
CA GLU A 71 -5.93 24.94 8.53
C GLU A 71 -7.38 25.47 8.49
N GLY A 72 -7.63 26.53 7.72
CA GLY A 72 -8.98 26.89 7.27
C GLY A 72 -9.75 27.95 8.06
N ARG A 73 -11.04 27.69 8.31
CA ARG A 73 -12.04 28.66 8.79
C ARG A 73 -12.34 28.45 10.27
N LEU A 74 -12.35 29.54 11.04
CA LEU A 74 -12.65 29.51 12.46
C LEU A 74 -13.98 30.24 12.74
N SER A 75 -14.83 29.64 13.57
CA SER A 75 -16.02 30.27 14.12
C SER A 75 -16.04 30.04 15.63
N TYR A 76 -16.57 31.00 16.36
CA TYR A 76 -16.71 30.93 17.81
C TYR A 76 -18.10 31.42 18.23
N LYS A 77 -18.53 30.97 19.41
CA LYS A 77 -19.76 31.41 20.08
C LYS A 77 -21.04 31.22 19.27
N GLY A 78 -21.10 30.20 18.40
CA GLY A 78 -22.29 29.86 17.63
C GLY A 78 -22.59 30.82 16.49
N MET A 79 -21.62 31.64 16.05
CA MET A 79 -21.80 32.49 14.86
C MET A 79 -21.98 31.66 13.58
N ASN A 80 -21.36 30.48 13.52
CA ASN A 80 -21.56 29.52 12.47
C ASN A 80 -21.43 28.07 13.00
N PRO A 81 -22.55 27.39 13.29
CA PRO A 81 -22.55 26.06 13.87
C PRO A 81 -22.01 24.97 12.93
N GLU A 82 -22.06 25.17 11.61
CA GLU A 82 -21.49 24.20 10.66
C GLU A 82 -19.96 24.21 10.72
N ILE A 83 -19.36 25.40 10.81
CA ILE A 83 -17.90 25.57 10.91
C ILE A 83 -17.40 25.08 12.27
N GLU A 84 -18.11 25.36 13.36
CA GLU A 84 -17.75 24.86 14.70
C GLU A 84 -17.79 23.33 14.76
N ARG A 85 -18.79 22.70 14.15
CA ARG A 85 -18.87 21.24 14.06
C ARG A 85 -17.70 20.64 13.26
N LEU A 86 -17.29 21.28 12.17
CA LEU A 86 -16.13 20.85 11.39
C LEU A 86 -14.83 20.98 12.20
N MET A 87 -14.66 22.09 12.91
CA MET A 87 -13.51 22.34 13.78
C MET A 87 -13.39 21.24 14.86
N GLU A 88 -14.50 20.86 15.51
CA GLU A 88 -14.49 19.77 16.50
C GLU A 88 -14.08 18.41 15.91
N LEU A 89 -14.48 18.12 14.67
CA LEU A 89 -14.11 16.87 13.99
C LEU A 89 -12.63 16.81 13.61
N GLU A 90 -12.04 17.95 13.26
CA GLU A 90 -10.62 18.05 12.95
C GLU A 90 -9.76 17.94 14.21
N SER A 91 -10.14 18.61 15.31
CA SER A 91 -9.44 18.46 16.59
C SER A 91 -9.43 17.00 17.07
N LYS A 92 -10.54 16.27 16.89
CA LYS A 92 -10.61 14.84 17.24
C LYS A 92 -9.70 13.93 16.41
N LYS A 93 -9.31 14.34 15.19
CA LYS A 93 -8.37 13.57 14.36
C LYS A 93 -6.91 13.80 14.77
N GLN A 94 -6.62 14.96 15.36
CA GLN A 94 -5.27 15.29 15.84
C GLN A 94 -4.93 14.59 17.17
N GLU A 95 -5.94 14.23 17.96
CA GLU A 95 -5.74 13.39 19.13
C GLU A 95 -5.12 12.05 18.70
N PRO A 96 -4.02 11.60 19.34
CA PRO A 96 -3.44 10.31 19.04
C PRO A 96 -4.53 9.26 19.20
N ALA A 97 -4.68 8.41 18.19
CA ALA A 97 -5.67 7.33 18.23
C ALA A 97 -5.53 6.63 19.58
N PRO A 98 -6.65 6.45 20.33
CA PRO A 98 -6.58 5.84 21.65
C PRO A 98 -5.84 4.52 21.52
N ASP A 99 -4.88 4.29 22.43
CA ASP A 99 -4.01 3.10 22.41
C ASP A 99 -4.85 1.88 22.03
N MET A 100 -4.58 1.36 20.82
CA MET A 100 -5.34 0.27 20.25
C MET A 100 -5.34 -0.85 21.29
N GLN A 101 -6.52 -1.24 21.78
CA GLN A 101 -6.61 -2.23 22.85
C GLN A 101 -5.85 -3.48 22.43
N LYS A 102 -4.70 -3.71 23.07
CA LYS A 102 -3.85 -4.86 22.77
C LYS A 102 -4.42 -6.04 23.52
N ASP A 103 -4.82 -7.08 22.78
CA ASP A 103 -5.26 -8.34 23.39
C ASP A 103 -4.11 -9.05 24.14
N ILE A 104 -2.86 -8.67 23.86
CA ILE A 104 -1.64 -9.30 24.37
C ILE A 104 -0.62 -8.22 24.71
N SER A 105 0.00 -8.30 25.89
CA SER A 105 1.09 -7.38 26.25
C SER A 105 2.35 -7.61 25.40
N ASP A 106 3.11 -6.53 25.18
CA ASP A 106 4.31 -6.55 24.34
C ASP A 106 5.37 -7.55 24.85
N GLU A 107 5.45 -7.74 26.18
CA GLU A 107 6.34 -8.72 26.82
C GLU A 107 6.04 -10.16 26.42
N ILE A 108 4.76 -10.53 26.38
CA ILE A 108 4.32 -11.88 26.01
C ILE A 108 4.59 -12.11 24.52
N LEU A 109 4.30 -11.12 23.68
CA LEU A 109 4.58 -11.17 22.25
C LEU A 109 6.09 -11.35 22.00
N ALA A 110 6.93 -10.56 22.67
CA ALA A 110 8.39 -10.61 22.53
C ALA A 110 8.93 -11.99 22.89
N LYS A 111 8.50 -12.57 24.02
CA LYS A 111 8.91 -13.91 24.45
C LYS A 111 8.48 -14.98 23.45
N LYS A 112 7.26 -14.89 22.91
CA LYS A 112 6.76 -15.83 21.90
C LYS A 112 7.50 -15.69 20.57
N MET A 113 7.79 -14.46 20.14
CA MET A 113 8.54 -14.18 18.91
C MET A 113 9.99 -14.66 18.99
N GLN A 114 10.66 -14.45 20.13
CA GLN A 114 12.00 -14.98 20.38
C GLN A 114 12.01 -16.51 20.29
N SER A 115 11.02 -17.17 20.91
CA SER A 115 10.87 -18.63 20.80
C SER A 115 10.61 -19.11 19.37
N PHE A 116 9.95 -18.29 18.54
CA PHE A 116 9.64 -18.62 17.15
C PHE A 116 10.87 -18.42 16.25
N ASN A 117 11.61 -17.34 16.45
CA ASN A 117 12.86 -17.06 15.74
C ASN A 117 13.94 -18.10 16.06
N ASN A 118 14.04 -18.54 17.32
CA ASN A 118 14.93 -19.63 17.72
C ASN A 118 14.54 -20.99 17.10
N ARG A 119 13.28 -21.12 16.64
CA ARG A 119 12.76 -22.31 15.95
C ARG A 119 12.92 -22.24 14.42
N LYS A 120 13.30 -21.09 13.85
CA LYS A 120 13.64 -21.02 12.44
C LYS A 120 14.97 -21.75 12.22
N ARG A 121 14.89 -22.97 11.69
CA ARG A 121 16.02 -23.63 11.03
C ARG A 121 16.57 -22.70 9.95
N SER A 122 17.90 -22.64 9.81
CA SER A 122 18.54 -22.02 8.65
C SER A 122 17.82 -22.51 7.39
N TYR A 123 17.12 -21.60 6.71
CA TYR A 123 16.69 -21.85 5.34
C TYR A 123 17.96 -21.78 4.49
N ASN A 124 18.72 -22.88 4.44
CA ASN A 124 19.53 -23.15 3.27
C ASN A 124 18.53 -23.39 2.15
N SER A 125 18.16 -22.33 1.41
CA SER A 125 17.38 -22.52 0.20
C SER A 125 18.19 -23.44 -0.73
N PRO A 126 17.70 -24.63 -1.08
CA PRO A 126 18.36 -25.39 -2.12
C PRO A 126 17.92 -24.73 -3.42
N SER A 127 18.73 -23.84 -3.98
CA SER A 127 18.57 -23.43 -5.38
C SER A 127 18.74 -24.69 -6.24
N LYS A 128 17.62 -25.32 -6.62
CA LYS A 128 17.56 -26.54 -7.46
C LYS A 128 17.28 -26.22 -8.92
N TYR A 129 17.81 -25.11 -9.43
CA TYR A 129 17.78 -24.83 -10.87
C TYR A 129 19.17 -24.97 -11.45
N ASN A 130 19.62 -26.23 -11.63
CA ASN A 130 20.71 -26.53 -12.55
C ASN A 130 20.18 -26.36 -13.97
N VAL A 131 20.49 -25.22 -14.60
CA VAL A 131 20.20 -25.01 -16.02
C VAL A 131 21.13 -25.90 -16.83
N ILE A 132 20.62 -27.07 -17.24
CA ILE A 132 21.30 -27.95 -18.21
C ILE A 132 21.26 -27.23 -19.56
N LYS A 133 22.36 -26.56 -19.93
CA LYS A 133 22.57 -26.07 -21.28
C LYS A 133 22.76 -27.26 -22.22
N ARG A 134 21.73 -27.59 -23.02
CA ARG A 134 21.89 -28.52 -24.14
C ARG A 134 22.75 -27.84 -25.21
N LYS A 135 23.91 -28.43 -25.53
CA LYS A 135 24.70 -28.07 -26.71
C LYS A 135 23.95 -28.53 -27.98
N LYS A 136 24.19 -27.76 -29.04
CA LYS A 136 23.68 -27.89 -30.42
C LYS A 136 23.63 -29.32 -30.92
#